data_AF-A0A970LFM9-F1
#
_entry.id   AF-A0A970LFM9-F1
#
_cell.length_a   1.000
_cell.length_b   1.000
_cell.length_c   1.000
_cell.angle_alpha   90.00
_cell.angle_beta   90.00
_cell.angle_gamma   90.00
#
_symmetry.space_group_name_H-M   'P 1'
#
loop_
_entity.id
_entity.type
_entity.pdbx_description
1 polymer ?
#
loop_
_entity_poly.entity_id
_entity_poly.type
_entity_poly.pdbx_seq_one_letter_code
_entity_poly.pdbx_strand_id
1 'polypeptide(L)'
;KVVFSGDTGGVGELLPLLEGCDLLLMETGHHLPVEVVRQLQAADLLPGLLGFIHHGRAILNDREGQMQQLHALLGDRVVILEDATTLTV
;
A
#
# COMPACT_ATOMS: atom_id res chain seq x y z
N LYS A 1 -7.01 -7.67 -11.47
CA LYS A 1 -7.64 -6.38 -11.13
C LYS A 1 -6.63 -5.47 -10.44
N VAL A 2 -6.47 -4.25 -10.97
CA VAL A 2 -5.63 -3.20 -10.39
C VAL A 2 -6.53 -2.11 -9.81
N VAL A 3 -6.26 -1.69 -8.58
CA VAL A 3 -6.95 -0.59 -7.90
C VAL A 3 -5.95 0.53 -7.63
N PHE A 4 -6.30 1.76 -7.99
CA PHE A 4 -5.52 2.96 -7.75
C PHE A 4 -6.27 3.85 -6.76
N SER A 5 -5.67 4.18 -5.63
CA SER A 5 -6.36 4.91 -4.56
C SER A 5 -6.76 6.32 -4.95
N GLY A 6 -5.96 7.01 -5.78
CA GLY A 6 -5.96 8.47 -5.77
C GLY A 6 -5.55 8.98 -4.38
N ASP A 7 -6.09 10.12 -3.97
CA ASP A 7 -5.98 10.61 -2.59
C ASP A 7 -7.28 10.27 -1.87
N THR A 8 -7.19 9.66 -0.68
CA THR A 8 -8.36 9.15 0.05
C THR A 8 -8.36 9.60 1.51
N GLY A 9 -9.55 9.71 2.10
CA GLY A 9 -9.68 9.94 3.55
C GLY A 9 -9.32 8.71 4.39
N GLY A 10 -9.32 7.52 3.78
CA GLY A 10 -8.95 6.26 4.43
C GLY A 10 -9.10 5.03 3.54
N VAL A 11 -8.57 3.89 4.00
CA VAL A 11 -8.68 2.59 3.32
C VAL A 11 -10.14 2.14 3.16
N GLY A 12 -11.02 2.57 4.08
CA GLY A 12 -12.45 2.26 4.09
C GLY A 12 -13.17 2.58 2.77
N GLU A 13 -12.76 3.65 2.08
CA GLU A 13 -13.35 4.10 0.82
C GLU A 13 -13.07 3.12 -0.33
N LEU A 14 -12.02 2.31 -0.21
CA LEU A 14 -11.58 1.37 -1.24
C LEU A 14 -12.14 -0.03 -1.04
N LEU A 15 -12.63 -0.39 0.15
CA LEU A 15 -12.98 -1.78 0.51
C LEU A 15 -13.87 -2.49 -0.53
N PRO A 16 -14.95 -1.89 -1.07
CA PRO A 16 -15.80 -2.54 -2.07
C PRO A 16 -15.05 -2.89 -3.38
N LEU A 17 -13.93 -2.23 -3.64
CA LEU A 17 -13.11 -2.43 -4.83
C LEU A 17 -12.00 -3.48 -4.63
N LEU A 18 -11.76 -3.97 -3.41
CA LEU A 18 -10.59 -4.79 -3.10
C LEU A 18 -10.78 -6.31 -3.27
N GLU A 19 -12.01 -6.80 -3.45
CA GLU A 19 -12.26 -8.24 -3.60
C GLU A 19 -11.58 -8.83 -4.85
N GLY A 20 -10.60 -9.72 -4.71
CA GLY A 20 -9.82 -10.22 -5.86
C GLY A 20 -8.93 -9.15 -6.51
N CYS A 21 -8.40 -8.22 -5.72
CA CYS A 21 -7.43 -7.23 -6.15
C CYS A 21 -6.03 -7.86 -6.28
N ASP A 22 -5.44 -7.82 -7.47
CA ASP A 22 -4.08 -8.31 -7.72
C ASP A 22 -3.04 -7.26 -7.35
N LEU A 23 -3.35 -5.98 -7.56
CA LEU A 23 -2.48 -4.85 -7.22
C LEU A 23 -3.29 -3.68 -6.68
N LEU A 24 -2.95 -3.25 -5.46
CA LEU A 24 -3.39 -1.97 -4.91
C LEU A 24 -2.25 -0.98 -4.95
N LEU A 25 -2.47 0.16 -5.61
CA LEU A 25 -1.61 1.34 -5.51
C LEU A 25 -2.22 2.30 -4.48
N MET A 26 -1.58 2.41 -3.32
CA MET A 26 -2.09 3.16 -2.17
C MET A 26 -1.22 4.37 -1.86
N GLU A 27 -1.87 5.53 -1.72
CA GLU A 27 -1.20 6.75 -1.29
C GLU A 27 -0.76 6.70 0.18
N THR A 28 0.31 7.44 0.50
CA THR A 28 0.79 7.58 1.90
C THR A 28 0.96 9.03 2.31
N GLY A 29 0.49 9.98 1.48
CA GLY A 29 0.53 11.42 1.79
C GLY A 29 -0.26 11.72 3.05
N HIS A 30 -1.38 11.02 3.22
CA HIS A 30 -2.28 11.13 4.38
C HIS A 30 -2.29 9.89 5.28
N HIS A 31 -1.62 8.80 4.88
CA HIS A 31 -1.71 7.49 5.54
C HIS A 31 -0.35 6.96 5.99
N LEU A 32 -0.32 6.32 7.16
CA LEU A 32 0.87 5.60 7.61
C LEU A 32 0.91 4.21 6.95
N PRO A 33 2.05 3.80 6.34
CA PRO A 33 2.12 2.55 5.57
C PRO A 33 1.73 1.30 6.38
N VAL A 34 2.22 1.20 7.63
CA VAL A 34 1.94 0.06 8.51
C VAL A 34 0.45 -0.02 8.88
N GLU A 35 -0.18 1.12 9.16
CA GLU A 35 -1.59 1.20 9.51
C GLU A 35 -2.49 0.82 8.33
N VAL A 36 -2.10 1.17 7.10
CA VAL A 36 -2.79 0.69 5.89
C VAL A 36 -2.79 -0.83 5.86
N VAL A 37 -1.63 -1.47 6.04
CA VAL A 37 -1.51 -2.94 6.05
C VAL A 37 -2.40 -3.56 7.12
N ARG A 38 -2.39 -2.99 8.33
CA ARG A 38 -3.23 -3.46 9.45
C ARG A 38 -4.72 -3.34 9.15
N GLN A 39 -5.16 -2.24 8.53
CA GLN A 39 -6.55 -2.06 8.15
C GLN A 39 -6.98 -3.06 7.07
N LEU A 40 -6.14 -3.31 6.07
CA LEU A 40 -6.40 -4.31 5.03
C LEU A 40 -6.46 -5.74 5.60
N GLN A 41 -5.57 -6.07 6.54
CA GLN A 41 -5.59 -7.34 7.26
C GLN A 41 -6.87 -7.51 8.09
N ALA A 42 -7.26 -6.47 8.84
CA ALA A 42 -8.47 -6.51 9.66
C ALA A 42 -9.74 -6.67 8.82
N ALA A 43 -9.73 -6.20 7.57
CA ALA A 43 -10.83 -6.33 6.62
C ALA A 43 -10.80 -7.63 5.80
N ASP A 44 -9.78 -8.48 5.96
CA ASP A 44 -9.51 -9.67 5.13
C ASP A 44 -9.49 -9.37 3.61
N LEU A 45 -8.94 -8.21 3.24
CA LEU A 45 -8.94 -7.68 1.88
C LEU A 45 -7.51 -7.30 1.42
N LEU A 46 -6.54 -8.14 1.76
CA LEU A 46 -5.16 -7.96 1.29
C LEU A 46 -5.04 -8.19 -0.22
N PRO A 47 -4.53 -7.23 -1.01
CA PRO A 47 -4.30 -7.40 -2.44
C PRO A 47 -3.13 -8.36 -2.71
N GLY A 48 -3.06 -8.95 -3.91
CA GLY A 48 -1.91 -9.77 -4.32
C GLY A 48 -0.56 -9.08 -4.08
N LEU A 49 -0.47 -7.82 -4.48
CA LEU A 49 0.65 -6.90 -4.26
C LEU A 49 0.14 -5.54 -3.75
N LEU A 50 0.82 -4.96 -2.76
CA LEU A 50 0.58 -3.62 -2.26
C LEU A 50 1.73 -2.68 -2.68
N GLY A 51 1.45 -1.73 -3.56
CA GLY A 51 2.40 -0.69 -3.97
C GLY A 51 2.08 0.64 -3.29
N PHE A 52 3.02 1.19 -2.51
CA PHE A 52 2.88 2.54 -1.97
C PHE A 52 3.35 3.60 -2.97
N ILE A 53 2.55 4.65 -3.11
CA ILE A 53 2.78 5.83 -3.96
C ILE A 53 2.47 7.11 -3.18
N HIS A 54 2.67 8.28 -3.80
CA HIS A 54 2.36 9.60 -3.22
C HIS A 54 2.90 9.72 -1.79
N HIS A 55 4.23 9.68 -1.66
CA HIS A 55 4.91 9.40 -0.39
C HIS A 55 4.71 10.51 0.65
N GLY A 56 4.16 10.13 1.81
CA GLY A 56 4.12 11.00 2.97
C GLY A 56 5.43 11.01 3.76
N ARG A 57 5.47 11.84 4.80
CA ARG A 57 6.68 12.08 5.60
C ARG A 57 7.29 10.81 6.22
N ALA A 58 6.49 9.80 6.55
CA ALA A 58 7.01 8.55 7.11
C ALA A 58 8.00 7.87 6.15
N ILE A 59 7.63 7.73 4.88
CA ILE A 59 8.50 7.15 3.84
C ILE A 59 9.61 8.12 3.45
N LEU A 60 9.31 9.42 3.33
CA LEU A 60 10.32 10.41 2.95
C LEU A 60 11.44 10.58 3.99
N ASN A 61 11.13 10.40 5.28
CA ASN A 61 12.11 10.52 6.36
C ASN A 61 12.92 9.23 6.59
N ASP A 62 12.31 8.06 6.42
CA ASP A 62 12.94 6.76 6.69
C ASP A 62 12.37 5.65 5.81
N ARG A 63 12.71 5.70 4.52
CA ARG A 63 12.25 4.70 3.53
C ARG A 63 12.65 3.27 3.93
N GLU A 64 13.90 3.07 4.34
CA GLU A 64 14.42 1.73 4.66
C GLU A 64 13.74 1.14 5.89
N GLY A 65 13.59 1.93 6.96
CA GLY A 65 12.90 1.49 8.17
C GLY A 65 11.42 1.18 7.91
N GLN A 66 10.73 1.99 7.09
CA GLN A 66 9.37 1.68 6.65
C GLN A 66 9.32 0.38 5.85
N MET A 67 10.23 0.18 4.90
CA MET A 67 10.29 -1.03 4.08
C MET A 67 10.56 -2.29 4.90
N GLN A 68 11.43 -2.22 5.92
CA GLN A 68 11.68 -3.32 6.85
C GLN A 68 10.41 -3.70 7.64
N GLN A 69 9.68 -2.71 8.16
CA GLN A 69 8.42 -2.95 8.88
C GLN A 69 7.36 -3.58 7.96
N LEU A 70 7.27 -3.11 6.72
CA LEU A 70 6.33 -3.62 5.72
C LEU A 70 6.67 -5.06 5.32
N HIS A 71 7.95 -5.37 5.04
CA HIS A 71 8.40 -6.74 4.77
C HIS A 71 8.11 -7.68 5.93
N ALA A 72 8.25 -7.23 7.17
CA ALA A 72 7.93 -8.05 8.34
C ALA A 72 6.43 -8.43 8.41
N LEU A 73 5.55 -7.64 7.78
CA LEU A 73 4.10 -7.87 7.76
C LEU A 73 3.62 -8.62 6.52
N LEU A 74 4.19 -8.34 5.35
CA LEU A 74 3.69 -8.84 4.05
C LEU A 74 4.72 -9.62 3.22
N GLY A 75 5.97 -9.75 3.68
CA GLY A 75 7.04 -10.33 2.89
C GLY A 75 7.22 -9.57 1.57
N ASP A 76 7.33 -10.30 0.46
CA ASP A 76 7.55 -9.73 -0.87
C ASP A 76 6.26 -9.18 -1.52
N ARG A 77 5.12 -9.22 -0.83
CA ARG A 77 3.83 -8.71 -1.32
C ARG A 77 3.63 -7.21 -1.10
N VAL A 78 4.70 -6.47 -0.84
CA VAL A 78 4.66 -5.03 -0.63
C VAL A 78 5.88 -4.36 -1.26
N VAL A 79 5.69 -3.15 -1.79
CA VAL A 79 6.75 -2.36 -2.39
C VAL A 79 6.48 -0.86 -2.20
N ILE A 80 7.52 -0.09 -1.88
CA ILE A 80 7.47 1.37 -1.96
C ILE A 80 7.97 1.78 -3.33
N LEU A 81 7.09 2.30 -4.18
CA LEU A 81 7.41 2.59 -5.58
C LEU A 81 8.19 3.88 -5.73
N GLU A 82 8.91 4.00 -6.85
CA GLU A 82 9.64 5.19 -7.25
C GLU A 82 9.28 5.56 -8.68
N ASP A 83 9.63 6.77 -9.10
CA ASP A 83 9.41 7.21 -10.48
C ASP A 83 10.06 6.22 -11.46
N ALA A 84 9.38 5.97 -12.58
CA ALA A 84 9.75 4.99 -13.60
C ALA A 84 9.76 3.51 -13.16
N THR A 85 9.29 3.16 -11.96
CA THR A 85 9.12 1.75 -11.56
C THR A 85 8.08 1.06 -12.47
N THR A 86 8.39 -0.15 -12.92
CA THR A 86 7.46 -1.01 -13.67
C THR A 86 7.13 -2.25 -12.85
N LEU A 87 5.86 -2.63 -12.82
CA LEU A 87 5.36 -3.85 -12.16
C LEU A 87 4.73 -4.78 -13.19
N THR A 88 4.86 -6.09 -12.98
CA THR A 88 4.11 -7.12 -13.71
C THR A 88 3.21 -7.83 -12.71
N VAL A 89 1.91 -7.87 -12.99
CA VAL A 89 0.86 -8.41 -12.12
C VAL A 89 -0.12 -9.25 -12.89
#